data_AF-A0A7C7CNW0-F1
#
_entry.id   AF-A0A7C7CNW0-F1
#
_cell.length_a   1.000
_cell.length_b   1.000
_cell.length_c   1.000
_cell.angle_alpha   90.00
_cell.angle_beta   90.00
_cell.angle_gamma   90.00
#
_symmetry.space_group_name_H-M   'P 1'
#
loop_
_entity.id
_entity.type
_entity.pdbx_description
1 polymer ?
#
loop_
_entity_poly.entity_id
_entity_poly.type
_entity_poly.pdbx_seq_one_letter_code
_entity_poly.pdbx_strand_id
1 'polypeptide(L)'
;MTPTEWMIIGEIGLGSVAILPLLLQDWFSRKWLTKHQLPDFPEETSVPLPRMTVIICVRDEELVIEGKLTDLARKPYPRELLEVLVIDTGSSDQTMQIVEDWISNAPEFGPLVRLLSTTSVAGKSAAVNLGLAESHPDSEVVVLTDADSRLAANALERIGRWFLNPEIGAVCGQQQPIGENGKPLMGSSAYRSYYNRAREAESRLDSTPIFEGSLAAYSRSA
;
A
#
# COMPACT_ATOMS: atom_id res chain seq x y z
N MET A 1 26.57 -12.55 -46.74
CA MET A 1 26.49 -12.25 -45.31
C MET A 1 27.64 -12.92 -44.58
N THR A 2 28.30 -12.19 -43.68
CA THR A 2 29.37 -12.72 -42.83
C THR A 2 28.77 -13.52 -41.66
N PRO A 3 29.53 -14.45 -41.04
CA PRO A 3 29.06 -15.17 -39.84
C PRO A 3 28.61 -14.24 -38.72
N THR A 4 29.27 -13.09 -38.57
CA THR A 4 28.96 -12.05 -37.59
C THR A 4 27.60 -11.40 -37.85
N GLU A 5 27.25 -11.15 -39.12
CA GLU A 5 25.93 -10.61 -39.48
C GLU A 5 24.80 -11.58 -39.14
N TRP A 6 25.01 -12.88 -39.35
CA TRP A 6 24.04 -13.92 -38.97
C TRP A 6 23.84 -14.02 -37.45
N MET A 7 24.91 -13.90 -36.66
CA MET A 7 24.81 -13.86 -35.20
C MET A 7 24.00 -12.66 -34.71
N ILE A 8 24.28 -11.47 -35.23
CA ILE A 8 23.54 -10.24 -34.87
C ILE A 8 22.05 -10.38 -35.19
N ILE A 9 21.71 -10.91 -36.37
CA ILE A 9 20.31 -11.13 -36.76
C ILE A 9 19.64 -12.16 -35.83
N GLY A 10 20.36 -13.22 -35.45
CA GLY A 10 19.87 -14.21 -34.49
C GLY A 10 19.56 -13.61 -33.12
N GLU A 11 20.46 -12.78 -32.58
CA GLU A 11 20.27 -12.10 -31.30
C GLU A 11 19.12 -11.09 -31.33
N ILE A 12 19.03 -10.28 -32.39
CA ILE A 12 17.92 -9.33 -32.59
C ILE A 12 16.59 -10.08 -32.73
N GLY A 13 16.58 -11.19 -33.48
CA GLY A 13 15.41 -12.03 -33.66
C GLY A 13 14.90 -12.61 -32.34
N LEU A 14 15.78 -13.22 -31.55
CA LEU A 14 15.45 -13.75 -30.23
C LEU A 14 14.97 -12.65 -29.27
N GLY A 15 15.66 -11.51 -29.23
CA GLY A 15 15.24 -10.35 -28.43
C GLY A 15 13.85 -9.83 -28.82
N SER A 16 13.56 -9.79 -30.12
CA SER A 16 12.26 -9.34 -30.64
C SER A 16 11.13 -10.29 -30.24
N VAL A 17 11.35 -11.60 -30.27
CA VAL A 17 10.37 -12.62 -29.83
C VAL A 17 10.04 -12.47 -28.34
N ALA A 18 11.01 -12.06 -27.51
CA ALA A 18 10.78 -11.83 -26.09
C ALA A 18 10.06 -10.50 -25.79
N ILE A 19 10.40 -9.42 -26.53
CA ILE A 19 9.90 -8.07 -26.24
C ILE A 19 8.54 -7.80 -26.90
N LEU A 20 8.33 -8.31 -28.12
CA LEU A 20 7.11 -8.02 -28.89
C LEU A 20 5.82 -8.42 -28.16
N PRO A 21 5.71 -9.59 -27.48
CA PRO A 21 4.53 -9.93 -26.69
C PRO A 21 4.23 -8.92 -25.58
N LEU A 22 5.26 -8.40 -24.90
CA LEU A 22 5.11 -7.41 -23.83
C LEU A 22 4.63 -6.06 -24.38
N LEU A 23 5.14 -5.64 -25.54
CA LEU A 23 4.70 -4.41 -26.21
C LEU A 23 3.25 -4.53 -26.70
N LEU A 24 2.89 -5.69 -27.27
CA LEU A 24 1.52 -5.97 -27.68
C LEU A 24 0.58 -6.00 -26.47
N GLN A 25 0.98 -6.67 -25.38
CA GLN A 25 0.22 -6.69 -24.13
C GLN A 25 0.01 -5.27 -23.59
N ASP A 26 1.06 -4.43 -23.50
CA ASP A 26 0.92 -3.04 -23.06
C ASP A 26 -0.05 -2.24 -23.94
N TRP A 27 0.04 -2.42 -25.27
CA TRP A 27 -0.85 -1.75 -26.21
C TRP A 27 -2.31 -2.19 -26.08
N PHE A 28 -2.55 -3.50 -25.95
CA PHE A 28 -3.88 -4.04 -25.71
C PHE A 28 -4.45 -3.55 -24.38
N SER A 29 -3.66 -3.59 -23.31
CA SER A 29 -4.06 -3.08 -21.99
C SER A 29 -4.45 -1.61 -22.07
N ARG A 30 -3.66 -0.75 -22.74
CA ARG A 30 -4.02 0.67 -22.92
C ARG A 30 -5.36 0.86 -23.64
N LYS A 31 -5.58 0.13 -24.75
CA LYS A 31 -6.83 0.20 -25.51
C LYS A 31 -8.02 -0.36 -24.74
N TRP A 32 -7.79 -1.34 -23.88
CA TRP A 32 -8.83 -1.96 -23.07
C TRP A 32 -9.23 -1.04 -21.90
N LEU A 33 -8.24 -0.41 -21.25
CA LEU A 33 -8.42 0.58 -20.18
C LEU A 33 -9.20 1.82 -20.63
N THR A 34 -9.12 2.23 -21.90
CA THR A 34 -9.96 3.35 -22.37
C THR A 34 -11.44 2.99 -22.51
N LYS A 35 -11.78 1.69 -22.51
CA LYS A 35 -13.14 1.19 -22.72
C LYS A 35 -13.81 0.66 -21.45
N HIS A 36 -13.04 0.16 -20.49
CA HIS A 36 -13.54 -0.45 -19.26
C HIS A 36 -13.09 0.40 -18.10
N GLN A 37 -14.00 1.09 -17.42
CA GLN A 37 -13.66 1.95 -16.28
C GLN A 37 -13.61 1.12 -14.99
N LEU A 38 -12.97 1.65 -13.95
CA LEU A 38 -13.13 1.09 -12.61
C LEU A 38 -14.60 1.26 -12.17
N PRO A 39 -15.08 0.48 -11.17
CA PRO A 39 -16.32 0.80 -10.50
C PRO A 39 -16.31 2.27 -10.06
N ASP A 40 -17.48 2.91 -10.12
CA ASP A 40 -17.59 4.33 -9.78
C ASP A 40 -17.08 4.56 -8.36
N PHE A 41 -16.09 5.45 -8.24
CA PHE A 41 -15.59 5.84 -6.93
C PHE A 41 -16.71 6.57 -6.19
N PRO A 42 -17.06 6.17 -4.95
CA PRO A 42 -18.16 6.81 -4.23
C PRO A 42 -17.84 8.28 -3.94
N GLU A 43 -18.35 9.19 -4.79
CA GLU A 43 -18.11 10.64 -4.68
C GLU A 43 -18.89 11.28 -3.52
N GLU A 44 -19.98 10.65 -3.11
CA GLU A 44 -20.89 11.15 -2.09
C GLU A 44 -20.26 11.15 -0.69
N THR A 45 -20.28 12.30 -0.04
CA THR A 45 -19.75 12.48 1.33
C THR A 45 -20.85 12.41 2.40
N SER A 46 -22.08 12.07 2.00
CA SER A 46 -23.26 12.02 2.89
C SER A 46 -23.28 10.76 3.77
N VAL A 47 -22.61 9.69 3.31
CA VAL A 47 -22.51 8.42 4.04
C VAL A 47 -21.32 8.48 5.00
N PRO A 48 -21.50 8.09 6.28
CA PRO A 48 -20.39 7.99 7.23
C PRO A 48 -19.29 7.05 6.73
N LEU A 49 -18.03 7.43 6.92
CA LEU A 49 -16.90 6.54 6.65
C LEU A 49 -16.90 5.36 7.64
N PRO A 50 -16.37 4.19 7.25
CA PRO A 50 -16.30 3.03 8.13
C PRO A 50 -15.28 3.23 9.27
N ARG A 51 -15.41 2.47 10.36
CA ARG A 51 -14.33 2.43 11.36
C ARG A 51 -13.11 1.71 10.79
N MET A 52 -11.93 2.28 11.01
CA MET A 52 -10.67 1.83 10.40
C MET A 52 -9.58 1.61 11.46
N THR A 53 -8.92 0.45 11.40
CA THR A 53 -7.65 0.20 12.11
C THR A 53 -6.49 0.19 11.12
N VAL A 54 -5.48 1.04 11.32
CA VAL A 54 -4.21 1.03 10.59
C VAL A 54 -3.18 0.25 11.38
N ILE A 55 -2.71 -0.88 10.87
CA ILE A 55 -1.70 -1.74 11.48
C ILE A 55 -0.33 -1.43 10.86
N ILE A 56 0.64 -1.17 11.73
CA ILE A 56 2.04 -0.96 11.39
C ILE A 56 2.86 -2.01 12.14
N CYS A 57 3.41 -2.99 11.42
CA CYS A 57 4.33 -3.96 12.02
C CYS A 57 5.76 -3.42 11.94
N VAL A 58 6.45 -3.35 13.08
CA VAL A 58 7.80 -2.80 13.18
C VAL A 58 8.77 -3.83 13.76
N ARG A 59 10.02 -3.74 13.31
CA ARG A 59 11.18 -4.40 13.88
C ARG A 59 12.43 -3.62 13.46
N ASP A 60 13.08 -2.98 14.43
CA ASP A 60 14.28 -2.18 14.19
C ASP A 60 14.06 -1.05 13.15
N GLU A 61 13.02 -0.22 13.35
CA GLU A 61 12.55 0.83 12.45
C GLU A 61 12.77 2.26 13.02
N GLU A 62 13.78 2.45 13.90
CA GLU A 62 14.02 3.73 14.60
C GLU A 62 14.20 4.92 13.64
N LEU A 63 14.68 4.68 12.43
CA LEU A 63 14.94 5.71 11.43
C LEU A 63 13.68 6.25 10.73
N VAL A 64 12.57 5.51 10.74
CA VAL A 64 11.39 5.82 9.90
C VAL A 64 10.08 5.91 10.68
N ILE A 65 9.96 5.27 11.83
CA ILE A 65 8.69 5.15 12.56
C ILE A 65 8.10 6.50 13.00
N GLU A 66 8.93 7.44 13.45
CA GLU A 66 8.48 8.79 13.81
C GLU A 66 7.85 9.51 12.60
N GLY A 67 8.52 9.39 11.45
CA GLY A 67 8.06 9.95 10.19
C GLY A 67 6.74 9.33 9.74
N LYS A 68 6.54 8.03 9.97
CA LYS A 68 5.30 7.32 9.68
C LYS A 68 4.13 7.81 10.52
N LEU A 69 4.31 7.89 11.83
CA LEU A 69 3.27 8.38 12.75
C LEU A 69 2.91 9.84 12.43
N THR A 70 3.92 10.65 12.14
CA THR A 70 3.73 12.04 11.70
C THR A 70 2.99 12.14 10.36
N ASP A 71 3.26 11.22 9.41
CA ASP A 71 2.53 11.14 8.14
C ASP A 71 1.06 10.81 8.41
N LEU A 72 0.76 9.76 9.18
CA LEU A 72 -0.60 9.35 9.53
C LEU A 72 -1.38 10.44 10.25
N ALA A 73 -0.76 11.15 11.18
CA ALA A 73 -1.39 12.24 11.92
C ALA A 73 -1.88 13.40 11.03
N ARG A 74 -1.32 13.53 9.82
CA ARG A 74 -1.70 14.55 8.83
C ARG A 74 -2.78 14.09 7.87
N LYS A 75 -3.19 12.82 7.90
CA LYS A 75 -4.20 12.29 6.97
C LYS A 75 -5.60 12.64 7.47
N PRO A 76 -6.48 13.14 6.59
CA PRO A 76 -7.87 13.40 6.94
C PRO A 76 -8.58 12.05 7.13
N TYR A 77 -9.07 11.83 8.34
CA TYR A 77 -10.02 10.79 8.71
C TYR A 77 -10.70 11.19 10.03
N PRO A 78 -11.99 10.87 10.25
CA PRO A 78 -12.63 11.13 11.53
C PRO A 78 -11.90 10.38 12.65
N ARG A 79 -11.41 11.13 13.65
CA ARG A 79 -10.50 10.60 14.69
C ARG A 79 -11.17 9.52 15.55
N GLU A 80 -12.46 9.68 15.79
CA GLU A 80 -13.32 8.75 16.53
C GLU A 80 -13.53 7.42 15.80
N LEU A 81 -13.25 7.37 14.50
CA LEU A 81 -13.34 6.19 13.63
C LEU A 81 -11.97 5.60 13.29
N LEU A 82 -10.87 6.14 13.81
CA LEU A 82 -9.51 5.73 13.47
C LEU A 82 -8.78 5.15 14.69
N GLU A 83 -8.22 3.96 14.52
CA GLU A 83 -7.20 3.37 15.39
C GLU A 83 -5.89 3.21 14.60
N VAL A 84 -4.76 3.48 15.24
CA VAL A 84 -3.43 3.11 14.73
C VAL A 84 -2.81 2.10 15.69
N LEU A 85 -2.55 0.89 15.20
CA LEU A 85 -1.99 -0.20 15.98
C LEU A 85 -0.54 -0.45 15.54
N VAL A 86 0.41 -0.10 16.39
CA VAL A 86 1.83 -0.39 16.18
C VAL A 86 2.16 -1.71 16.87
N ILE A 87 2.59 -2.70 16.07
CA ILE A 87 2.98 -4.03 16.54
C ILE A 87 4.49 -4.17 16.43
N ASP A 88 5.17 -4.18 17.56
CA ASP A 88 6.59 -4.49 17.66
C ASP A 88 6.81 -5.99 17.91
N THR A 89 7.71 -6.58 17.13
CA THR A 89 8.07 -8.01 17.23
C THR A 89 9.49 -8.22 17.74
N GLY A 90 9.86 -7.46 18.78
CA GLY A 90 11.15 -7.55 19.46
C GLY A 90 12.23 -6.72 18.79
N SER A 91 11.98 -5.42 18.61
CA SER A 91 13.03 -4.46 18.25
C SER A 91 14.12 -4.42 19.33
N SER A 92 15.36 -4.22 18.88
CA SER A 92 16.58 -4.12 19.67
C SER A 92 17.17 -2.70 19.69
N ASP A 93 16.62 -1.82 18.86
CA ASP A 93 16.99 -0.41 18.71
C ASP A 93 16.03 0.52 19.48
N GLN A 94 16.01 1.82 19.16
CA GLN A 94 15.18 2.81 19.85
C GLN A 94 13.73 2.89 19.33
N THR A 95 13.28 2.00 18.45
CA THR A 95 11.93 2.05 17.82
C THR A 95 10.83 2.25 18.85
N MET A 96 10.83 1.45 19.92
CA MET A 96 9.81 1.48 20.96
C MET A 96 9.79 2.81 21.71
N GLN A 97 10.96 3.29 22.13
CA GLN A 97 11.11 4.57 22.82
C GLN A 97 10.60 5.73 21.97
N ILE A 98 10.94 5.73 20.67
CA ILE A 98 10.49 6.76 19.72
C ILE A 98 8.97 6.77 19.59
N VAL A 99 8.31 5.60 19.55
CA VAL A 99 6.84 5.54 19.48
C VAL A 99 6.22 6.09 20.76
N GLU A 100 6.71 5.69 21.93
CA GLU A 100 6.20 6.16 23.23
C GLU A 100 6.37 7.68 23.40
N ASP A 101 7.53 8.21 23.02
CA ASP A 101 7.82 9.65 23.05
C ASP A 101 6.92 10.41 22.06
N TRP A 102 6.73 9.87 20.85
CA TRP A 102 5.86 10.48 19.85
C TRP A 102 4.40 10.55 20.34
N ILE A 103 3.87 9.46 20.92
CA ILE A 103 2.52 9.42 21.50
C ILE A 103 2.36 10.50 22.57
N SER A 104 3.34 10.61 23.47
CA SER A 104 3.33 11.59 24.56
C SER A 104 3.36 13.04 24.06
N ASN A 105 4.05 13.29 22.95
CA ASN A 105 4.19 14.62 22.35
C ASN A 105 3.07 15.00 21.36
N ALA A 106 2.15 14.08 21.05
CA ALA A 106 1.06 14.29 20.09
C ALA A 106 -0.32 14.19 20.77
N PRO A 107 -0.75 15.15 21.61
CA PRO A 107 -1.96 15.01 22.45
C PRO A 107 -3.26 14.79 21.67
N GLU A 108 -3.32 15.21 20.41
CA GLU A 108 -4.50 15.05 19.56
C GLU A 108 -4.57 13.71 18.82
N PHE A 109 -3.41 13.09 18.50
CA PHE A 109 -3.35 11.87 17.69
C PHE A 109 -2.79 10.67 18.46
N GLY A 110 -1.91 10.91 19.43
CA GLY A 110 -1.38 9.91 20.36
C GLY A 110 -2.46 9.03 21.01
N PRO A 111 -3.63 9.56 21.45
CA PRO A 111 -4.71 8.72 21.98
C PRO A 111 -5.30 7.70 21.00
N LEU A 112 -5.07 7.87 19.69
CA LEU A 112 -5.51 6.93 18.64
C LEU A 112 -4.48 5.84 18.40
N VAL A 113 -3.25 5.99 18.91
CA VAL A 113 -2.14 5.05 18.70
C VAL A 113 -2.05 4.09 19.87
N ARG A 114 -2.15 2.80 19.58
CA ARG A 114 -1.90 1.73 20.55
C ARG A 114 -0.62 1.01 20.15
N LEU A 115 0.30 0.89 21.10
CA LEU A 115 1.55 0.17 20.95
C LEU A 115 1.44 -1.20 21.63
N LEU A 116 1.78 -2.25 20.90
CA LEU A 116 1.87 -3.62 21.41
C LEU A 116 3.23 -4.17 21.05
N SER A 117 4.02 -4.57 22.05
CA SER A 117 5.29 -5.25 21.86
C SER A 117 5.22 -6.68 22.34
N THR A 118 5.81 -7.58 21.56
CA THR A 118 5.91 -8.99 21.92
C THR A 118 7.16 -9.62 21.33
N THR A 119 7.75 -10.55 22.07
CA THR A 119 8.85 -11.40 21.59
C THR A 119 8.39 -12.82 21.28
N SER A 120 7.10 -13.10 21.44
CA SER A 120 6.51 -14.44 21.28
C SER A 120 6.21 -14.82 19.82
N VAL A 121 6.14 -13.83 18.93
CA VAL A 121 5.94 -14.03 17.49
C VAL A 121 7.12 -13.47 16.71
N ALA A 122 7.43 -14.09 15.58
CA ALA A 122 8.51 -13.66 14.70
C ALA A 122 8.06 -13.68 13.24
N GLY A 123 8.48 -12.66 12.50
CA GLY A 123 8.18 -12.49 11.08
C GLY A 123 6.91 -11.68 10.79
N LYS A 124 6.89 -11.05 9.61
CA LYS A 124 5.84 -10.10 9.21
C LYS A 124 4.43 -10.70 9.25
N SER A 125 4.24 -11.91 8.73
CA SER A 125 2.91 -12.53 8.69
C SER A 125 2.36 -12.82 10.09
N ALA A 126 3.20 -13.24 11.03
CA ALA A 126 2.77 -13.46 12.41
C ALA A 126 2.43 -12.15 13.12
N ALA A 127 3.20 -11.08 12.86
CA ALA A 127 2.91 -9.73 13.34
C ALA A 127 1.58 -9.19 12.79
N VAL A 128 1.31 -9.41 11.50
CA VAL A 128 0.05 -9.03 10.86
C VAL A 128 -1.12 -9.79 11.47
N ASN A 129 -1.00 -11.11 11.67
CA ASN A 129 -2.05 -11.92 12.31
C ASN A 129 -2.35 -11.45 13.74
N LEU A 130 -1.31 -11.10 14.50
CA LEU A 130 -1.48 -10.52 15.83
C LEU A 130 -2.18 -9.16 15.75
N GLY A 131 -1.76 -8.28 14.85
CA GLY A 131 -2.41 -6.99 14.63
C GLY A 131 -3.88 -7.13 14.22
N LEU A 132 -4.22 -8.12 13.38
CA LEU A 132 -5.60 -8.42 13.00
C LEU A 132 -6.44 -8.88 14.20
N ALA A 133 -5.91 -9.79 15.01
CA ALA A 133 -6.57 -10.29 16.21
C ALA A 133 -6.79 -9.18 17.26
N GLU A 134 -5.83 -8.26 17.35
CA GLU A 134 -5.83 -7.17 18.32
C GLU A 134 -6.60 -5.93 17.83
N SER A 135 -6.86 -5.79 16.53
CA SER A 135 -7.58 -4.64 15.97
C SER A 135 -8.93 -4.38 16.65
N HIS A 136 -9.28 -3.10 16.81
CA HIS A 136 -10.51 -2.65 17.48
C HIS A 136 -11.72 -3.47 17.01
N PRO A 137 -12.54 -4.06 17.88
CA PRO A 137 -13.56 -5.05 17.51
C PRO A 137 -14.60 -4.54 16.50
N ASP A 138 -14.96 -3.25 16.58
CA ASP A 138 -15.90 -2.62 15.66
C ASP A 138 -15.25 -2.10 14.36
N SER A 139 -13.95 -2.31 14.13
CA SER A 139 -13.32 -1.89 12.88
C SER A 139 -13.89 -2.68 11.72
N GLU A 140 -14.38 -1.98 10.71
CA GLU A 140 -14.93 -2.55 9.48
C GLU A 140 -13.83 -2.68 8.41
N VAL A 141 -12.81 -1.82 8.48
CA VAL A 141 -11.68 -1.80 7.57
C VAL A 141 -10.37 -1.95 8.34
N VAL A 142 -9.50 -2.83 7.85
CA VAL A 142 -8.12 -2.95 8.35
C VAL A 142 -7.15 -2.55 7.25
N VAL A 143 -6.24 -1.63 7.57
CA VAL A 143 -5.18 -1.16 6.66
C VAL A 143 -3.84 -1.66 7.16
N LEU A 144 -3.08 -2.33 6.31
CA LEU A 144 -1.69 -2.68 6.52
C LEU A 144 -0.80 -1.66 5.80
N THR A 145 0.23 -1.17 6.49
CA THR A 145 1.17 -0.22 5.89
C THR A 145 2.56 -0.36 6.50
N ASP A 146 3.60 -0.23 5.66
CA ASP A 146 4.99 -0.33 6.09
C ASP A 146 5.44 0.96 6.80
N ALA A 147 6.38 0.85 7.73
CA ALA A 147 6.92 1.98 8.49
C ALA A 147 7.72 2.97 7.61
N ASP A 148 8.35 2.50 6.55
CA ASP A 148 9.14 3.31 5.61
C ASP A 148 8.29 3.98 4.50
N SER A 149 6.99 3.72 4.47
CA SER A 149 6.08 4.20 3.42
C SER A 149 5.34 5.48 3.78
N ARG A 150 5.30 6.44 2.83
CA ARG A 150 4.50 7.68 2.94
C ARG A 150 3.21 7.55 2.14
N LEU A 151 2.09 7.94 2.74
CA LEU A 151 0.79 7.84 2.08
C LEU A 151 0.46 9.13 1.34
N ALA A 152 -0.35 9.03 0.28
CA ALA A 152 -0.95 10.21 -0.35
C ALA A 152 -1.82 10.98 0.67
N ALA A 153 -1.99 12.30 0.48
CA ALA A 153 -2.67 13.16 1.45
C ALA A 153 -4.08 12.67 1.81
N ASN A 154 -4.83 12.14 0.84
CA ASN A 154 -6.20 11.64 1.00
C ASN A 154 -6.29 10.10 0.99
N ALA A 155 -5.19 9.38 1.28
CA ALA A 155 -5.16 7.92 1.15
C ALA A 155 -6.20 7.22 2.05
N LEU A 156 -6.26 7.55 3.34
CA LEU A 156 -7.18 6.91 4.28
C LEU A 156 -8.64 7.21 3.94
N GLU A 157 -8.98 8.47 3.65
CA GLU A 157 -10.31 8.86 3.20
C GLU A 157 -10.73 8.09 1.93
N ARG A 158 -9.85 8.01 0.92
CA ARG A 158 -10.13 7.26 -0.31
C ARG A 158 -10.36 5.78 -0.04
N ILE A 159 -9.57 5.17 0.85
CA ILE A 159 -9.75 3.77 1.25
C ILE A 159 -11.13 3.61 1.89
N GLY A 160 -11.46 4.42 2.90
CA GLY A 160 -12.77 4.35 3.57
C GLY A 160 -13.94 4.48 2.60
N ARG A 161 -13.80 5.36 1.59
CA ARG A 161 -14.82 5.55 0.54
C ARG A 161 -14.97 4.36 -0.38
N TRP A 162 -13.89 3.70 -0.78
CA TRP A 162 -13.99 2.47 -1.57
C TRP A 162 -14.76 1.37 -0.84
N PHE A 163 -14.62 1.27 0.47
CA PHE A 163 -15.35 0.31 1.31
C PHE A 163 -16.81 0.68 1.57
N LEU A 164 -17.29 1.83 1.09
CA LEU A 164 -18.74 2.10 1.04
C LEU A 164 -19.45 1.24 -0.01
N ASN A 165 -18.70 0.70 -0.99
CA ASN A 165 -19.22 -0.30 -1.90
C ASN A 165 -19.06 -1.71 -1.26
N PRO A 166 -20.16 -2.41 -0.95
CA PRO A 166 -20.12 -3.73 -0.30
C PRO A 166 -19.53 -4.84 -1.19
N GLU A 167 -19.37 -4.62 -2.50
CA GLU A 167 -18.70 -5.56 -3.40
C GLU A 167 -17.16 -5.51 -3.28
N ILE A 168 -16.62 -4.50 -2.60
CA ILE A 168 -15.17 -4.30 -2.47
C ILE A 168 -14.65 -5.00 -1.20
N GLY A 169 -14.02 -6.16 -1.38
CA GLY A 169 -13.37 -6.90 -0.29
C GLY A 169 -11.98 -6.36 0.09
N ALA A 170 -11.25 -5.76 -0.86
CA ALA A 170 -9.91 -5.27 -0.63
C ALA A 170 -9.51 -4.14 -1.60
N VAL A 171 -8.65 -3.22 -1.15
CA VAL A 171 -8.03 -2.18 -1.98
C VAL A 171 -6.57 -2.00 -1.63
N CYS A 172 -5.77 -1.52 -2.58
CA CYS A 172 -4.35 -1.25 -2.34
C CYS A 172 -3.86 0.00 -3.07
N GLY A 173 -2.76 0.56 -2.58
CA GLY A 173 -2.08 1.68 -3.20
C GLY A 173 -1.28 1.30 -4.46
N GLN A 174 -0.95 2.33 -5.24
CA GLN A 174 0.07 2.27 -6.27
C GLN A 174 1.38 2.82 -5.69
N GLN A 175 2.44 2.01 -5.69
CA GLN A 175 3.75 2.47 -5.24
C GLN A 175 4.36 3.45 -6.25
N GLN A 176 4.88 4.56 -5.74
CA GLN A 176 5.66 5.52 -6.51
C GLN A 176 7.02 5.72 -5.83
N PRO A 177 8.12 5.23 -6.44
CA PRO A 177 9.46 5.44 -5.89
C PRO A 177 9.80 6.93 -5.87
N ILE A 178 10.15 7.43 -4.71
CA ILE A 178 10.65 8.80 -4.51
C ILE A 178 12.16 8.76 -4.28
N GLY A 179 12.89 9.69 -4.89
CA GLY A 179 14.29 9.95 -4.58
C GLY A 179 14.43 10.77 -3.30
N GLU A 180 15.67 10.97 -2.86
CA GLU A 180 16.00 11.71 -1.62
C GLU A 180 15.45 13.14 -1.59
N ASN A 181 15.28 13.76 -2.76
CA ASN A 181 14.69 15.10 -2.91
C ASN A 181 13.15 15.10 -2.91
N GLY A 182 12.51 13.97 -2.64
CA GLY A 182 11.06 13.79 -2.67
C GLY A 182 10.45 13.78 -4.07
N LYS A 183 11.26 13.83 -5.14
CA LYS A 183 10.79 13.75 -6.53
C LYS A 183 10.76 12.30 -7.01
N PRO A 184 9.89 11.93 -7.96
CA PRO A 184 9.87 10.58 -8.51
C PRO A 184 11.24 10.15 -9.04
N LEU A 185 11.67 8.94 -8.70
CA LEU A 185 12.97 8.40 -9.11
C LEU A 185 13.00 8.17 -10.63
N MET A 186 13.89 8.88 -11.33
CA MET A 186 14.03 8.84 -12.79
C MET A 186 14.47 7.43 -13.26
N GLY A 187 13.77 6.86 -14.25
CA GLY A 187 14.05 5.52 -14.79
C GLY A 187 13.23 4.36 -14.19
N SER A 188 12.73 4.50 -12.95
CA SER A 188 11.78 3.53 -12.36
C SER A 188 10.37 3.62 -12.94
N SER A 189 10.06 4.72 -13.63
CA SER A 189 8.71 5.06 -14.06
C SER A 189 8.15 4.17 -15.16
N ALA A 190 8.96 3.71 -16.13
CA ALA A 190 8.45 2.94 -17.28
C ALA A 190 7.98 1.54 -16.87
N TYR A 191 8.82 0.81 -16.14
CA TYR A 191 8.48 -0.50 -15.57
C TYR A 191 7.29 -0.40 -14.62
N ARG A 192 7.32 0.55 -13.65
CA ARG A 192 6.21 0.73 -12.72
C ARG A 192 4.92 1.15 -13.42
N SER A 193 4.99 1.98 -14.45
CA SER A 193 3.79 2.36 -15.23
C SER A 193 3.22 1.17 -15.99
N TYR A 194 4.05 0.31 -16.57
CA TYR A 194 3.59 -0.94 -17.21
C TYR A 194 2.91 -1.85 -16.18
N TYR A 195 3.58 -2.08 -15.05
CA TYR A 195 3.07 -2.92 -13.97
C TYR A 195 1.75 -2.39 -13.39
N ASN A 196 1.65 -1.08 -13.11
CA ASN A 196 0.44 -0.45 -12.60
C ASN A 196 -0.71 -0.53 -13.62
N ARG A 197 -0.45 -0.40 -14.93
CA ARG A 197 -1.48 -0.58 -15.96
C ARG A 197 -2.01 -2.01 -16.00
N ALA A 198 -1.14 -3.02 -15.84
CA ALA A 198 -1.58 -4.40 -15.77
C ALA A 198 -2.49 -4.65 -14.56
N ARG A 199 -2.07 -4.21 -13.37
CA ARG A 199 -2.87 -4.33 -12.14
C ARG A 199 -4.19 -3.58 -12.22
N GLU A 200 -4.20 -2.41 -12.83
CA GLU A 200 -5.42 -1.63 -13.05
C GLU A 200 -6.36 -2.34 -14.04
N ALA A 201 -5.82 -2.94 -15.11
CA ALA A 201 -6.62 -3.69 -16.07
C ALA A 201 -7.26 -4.93 -15.43
N GLU A 202 -6.49 -5.66 -14.60
CA GLU A 202 -6.99 -6.78 -13.79
C GLU A 202 -8.10 -6.32 -12.82
N SER A 203 -7.86 -5.22 -12.09
CA SER A 203 -8.83 -4.67 -11.12
C SER A 203 -10.13 -4.17 -11.77
N ARG A 204 -10.08 -3.72 -13.02
CA ARG A 204 -11.27 -3.33 -13.81
C ARG A 204 -12.00 -4.52 -14.39
N LEU A 205 -11.32 -5.66 -14.57
CA LEU A 205 -11.92 -6.89 -15.06
C LEU A 205 -12.64 -7.64 -13.94
N ASP A 206 -11.98 -7.75 -12.79
CA ASP A 206 -12.50 -8.39 -11.58
C ASP A 206 -11.66 -7.97 -10.36
N SER A 207 -10.41 -8.43 -10.30
CA SER A 207 -9.48 -8.18 -9.19
C SER A 207 -8.03 -8.36 -9.64
N THR A 208 -7.09 -7.65 -8.98
CA THR A 208 -5.65 -7.90 -9.17
C THR A 208 -5.14 -8.90 -8.12
N PRO A 209 -4.41 -9.96 -8.52
CA PRO A 209 -3.87 -10.94 -7.57
C PRO A 209 -2.64 -10.42 -6.82
N ILE A 210 -2.17 -9.21 -7.11
CA ILE A 210 -0.97 -8.65 -6.50
C ILE A 210 -1.32 -7.37 -5.75
N PHE A 211 -1.06 -7.38 -4.44
CA PHE A 211 -1.19 -6.24 -3.55
C PHE A 211 0.20 -5.73 -3.12
N GLU A 212 0.29 -4.42 -2.87
CA GLU A 212 1.51 -3.80 -2.36
C GLU A 212 1.40 -3.65 -0.84
N GLY A 213 2.32 -4.25 -0.10
CA GLY A 213 2.29 -4.27 1.37
C GLY A 213 2.41 -2.89 2.02
N SER A 214 2.92 -1.90 1.30
CA SER A 214 3.07 -0.53 1.78
C SER A 214 1.73 0.19 1.98
N LEU A 215 0.68 -0.23 1.28
CA LEU A 215 -0.68 0.21 1.53
C LEU A 215 -1.65 -0.83 0.98
N ALA A 216 -2.13 -1.71 1.86
CA ALA A 216 -3.14 -2.70 1.56
C ALA A 216 -4.27 -2.58 2.58
N ALA A 217 -5.50 -2.62 2.15
CA ALA A 217 -6.66 -2.53 3.03
C ALA A 217 -7.67 -3.61 2.69
N TYR A 218 -8.33 -4.12 3.72
CA TYR A 218 -9.25 -5.25 3.65
C TYR A 218 -10.50 -4.91 4.44
N SER A 219 -11.66 -5.33 3.90
CA SER A 219 -12.88 -5.38 4.69
C SER A 219 -12.73 -6.48 5.73
N ARG A 220 -13.13 -6.22 6.97
CA ARG A 220 -13.08 -7.24 8.04
C ARG A 220 -14.03 -8.40 7.79
N SER A 221 -15.07 -8.18 6.99
CA SER A 221 -16.08 -9.18 6.65
C SER A 221 -15.71 -10.11 5.49
N ALA A 222 -14.61 -9.81 4.79
CA ALA A 222 -14.14 -10.56 3.62
C ALA A 222 -13.36 -11.82 3.98
#